data_AF-A0A8F4KIE6-F1
#
_entry.id   AF-A0A8F4KIE6-F1
#
_cell.length_a   1.000
_cell.length_b   1.000
_cell.length_c   1.000
_cell.angle_alpha   90.00
_cell.angle_beta   90.00
_cell.angle_gamma   90.00
#
_symmetry.space_group_name_H-M   'P 1'
#
loop_
_entity.id
_entity.type
_entity.pdbx_description
1 polymer ?
#
loop_
_entity_poly.entity_id
_entity_poly.type
_entity_poly.pdbx_seq_one_letter_code
_entity_poly.pdbx_strand_id
1 'polypeptide(L)' 'MTDDPDPDSDAAADPDQLKAPGGMTLRQIHEQVRSSAQRDREVQTRRNSPAPPQSRWQRWVRYVWGRSGRR' A
#
# COMPACT_ATOMS: atom_id res chain seq x y z
N MET A 1 -8.02 39.03 10.23
CA MET A 1 -7.86 38.01 11.29
C MET A 1 -7.42 36.76 10.57
N THR A 2 -6.20 36.31 10.83
CA THR A 2 -5.61 35.14 10.19
C THR A 2 -6.23 33.90 10.83
N ASP A 3 -6.85 33.04 10.02
CA ASP A 3 -7.17 31.67 10.43
C ASP A 3 -5.85 30.93 10.61
N ASP A 4 -5.40 30.81 11.86
CA ASP A 4 -4.35 29.87 12.25
C ASP A 4 -4.90 28.44 12.04
N PRO A 5 -4.29 27.59 11.20
CA PRO A 5 -4.70 26.21 11.09
C PRO A 5 -4.36 25.47 12.39
N ASP A 6 -5.39 24.96 13.07
CA ASP A 6 -5.27 24.13 14.27
C ASP A 6 -4.26 22.97 14.04
N PRO A 7 -3.16 22.89 14.81
CA PRO A 7 -2.11 21.90 14.64
C PRO A 7 -2.51 20.46 15.06
N ASP A 8 -3.74 20.25 15.52
CA ASP A 8 -4.24 18.93 15.95
C ASP A 8 -4.99 18.16 14.85
N SER A 9 -5.16 18.72 13.64
CA SER A 9 -5.76 17.97 12.52
C SER A 9 -4.88 16.83 11.99
N ASP A 10 -3.60 16.80 12.39
CA ASP A 10 -2.59 15.81 12.01
C ASP A 10 -2.23 14.84 13.14
N ALA A 11 -3.02 14.77 14.22
CA ALA A 11 -2.91 13.71 15.21
C ALA A 11 -3.46 12.40 14.62
N ALA A 12 -2.65 11.77 13.75
CA ALA A 12 -2.65 10.37 13.36
C ALA A 12 -3.95 9.65 13.72
N ALA A 13 -4.98 9.82 12.86
CA ALA A 13 -6.28 9.19 13.05
C ALA A 13 -6.06 7.72 13.45
N ASP A 14 -6.39 7.41 14.70
CA ASP A 14 -6.00 6.17 15.35
C ASP A 14 -6.42 4.99 14.44
N PRO A 15 -5.47 4.16 13.99
CA PRO A 15 -5.76 3.10 13.02
C PRO A 15 -6.69 2.03 13.57
N ASP A 16 -6.96 2.03 14.89
CA ASP A 16 -7.98 1.20 15.53
C ASP A 16 -9.38 1.83 15.50
N GLN A 17 -9.48 3.16 15.31
CA GLN A 17 -10.74 3.88 15.16
C GLN A 17 -11.23 3.89 13.70
N LEU A 18 -10.32 3.71 12.74
CA LEU A 18 -10.64 3.58 11.32
C LEU A 18 -11.06 2.15 10.99
N LYS A 19 -12.37 1.94 10.81
CA LYS A 19 -12.96 0.65 10.43
C LYS A 19 -13.27 0.62 8.93
N ALA A 20 -12.91 -0.47 8.26
CA ALA A 20 -13.25 -0.73 6.87
C ALA A 20 -14.53 -1.60 6.77
N PRO A 21 -15.08 -1.81 5.55
CA PRO A 21 -16.22 -2.68 5.34
C PRO A 21 -15.99 -4.07 5.94
N GLY A 22 -16.96 -4.57 6.73
CA GLY A 22 -16.81 -5.81 7.49
C GLY A 22 -16.29 -5.65 8.92
N GLY A 23 -16.08 -4.41 9.40
CA GLY A 23 -15.77 -4.11 10.80
C GLY A 23 -14.32 -4.33 11.21
N MET A 24 -13.43 -4.64 10.25
CA MET A 24 -11.99 -4.75 10.49
C MET A 24 -11.36 -3.37 10.65
N THR A 25 -10.40 -3.25 11.57
CA THR A 25 -9.62 -2.02 11.71
C THR A 25 -8.58 -1.91 10.59
N LEU A 26 -8.18 -0.68 10.25
CA LEU A 26 -7.14 -0.43 9.26
C LEU A 26 -5.84 -1.15 9.64
N ARG A 27 -5.53 -1.25 10.94
CA ARG A 27 -4.40 -2.03 11.45
C ARG A 27 -4.51 -3.52 11.12
N GLN A 28 -5.67 -4.13 11.31
CA GLN A 28 -5.88 -5.56 10.99
C GLN A 28 -5.73 -5.83 9.49
N ILE A 29 -6.26 -4.94 8.65
CA ILE A 29 -6.15 -5.05 7.20
C ILE A 29 -4.69 -4.91 6.77
N HIS A 30 -3.95 -3.97 7.35
CA HIS A 30 -2.53 -3.80 7.09
C HIS A 30 -1.75 -5.09 7.40
N GLU A 31 -1.98 -5.70 8.55
CA GLU A 31 -1.29 -6.94 8.95
C GLU A 31 -1.67 -8.13 8.04
N GLN A 32 -2.94 -8.23 7.64
CA GLN A 32 -3.38 -9.25 6.70
C GLN A 32 -2.71 -9.07 5.32
N VAL A 33 -2.71 -7.84 4.81
CA VAL A 33 -2.08 -7.50 3.52
C VAL A 33 -0.57 -7.75 3.60
N ARG A 34 0.09 -7.34 4.68
CA ARG A 34 1.52 -7.57 4.93
C ARG A 34 1.85 -9.06 4.91
N SER A 35 1.05 -9.86 5.62
CA SER A 35 1.22 -11.31 5.67
C SER A 35 0.97 -11.99 4.32
N SER A 36 0.01 -11.49 3.52
CA SER A 36 -0.23 -12.00 2.17
C SER A 36 0.92 -11.64 1.23
N ALA A 37 1.35 -10.38 1.24
CA ALA A 37 2.44 -9.89 0.41
C ALA A 37 3.76 -10.60 0.71
N GLN A 38 4.04 -10.89 1.98
CA GLN A 38 5.22 -11.63 2.40
C GLN A 38 5.19 -13.08 1.89
N ARG A 39 4.05 -13.78 2.03
CA ARG A 39 3.86 -15.13 1.47
C ARG A 39 4.04 -15.15 -0.05
N ASP A 40 3.46 -14.18 -0.74
CA ASP A 40 3.59 -14.06 -2.19
C ASP A 40 5.05 -13.83 -2.58
N ARG A 41 5.79 -13.01 -1.82
CA ARG A 41 7.22 -12.79 -2.03
C ARG A 41 8.04 -14.06 -1.83
N GLU A 42 7.79 -14.84 -0.79
CA GLU A 42 8.48 -16.12 -0.52
C GLU A 42 8.25 -17.15 -1.63
N VAL A 43 7.04 -17.18 -2.19
CA VAL A 43 6.71 -18.02 -3.34
C VAL A 43 7.44 -17.54 -4.60
N GLN A 44 7.57 -16.22 -4.80
CA GLN A 44 8.34 -15.65 -5.90
C GLN A 44 9.84 -15.90 -5.78
N THR A 45 10.42 -15.77 -4.58
CA THR A 45 11.86 -16.01 -4.38
C THR A 45 12.23 -17.47 -4.59
N ARG A 46 11.36 -18.42 -4.20
CA ARG A 46 11.55 -19.86 -4.49
C ARG A 46 11.44 -20.21 -5.99
N ARG A 47 10.75 -19.38 -6.79
CA ARG A 47 10.55 -19.60 -8.23
C ARG A 47 11.61 -18.91 -9.12
N ASN A 48 12.45 -18.05 -8.57
CA ASN A 48 13.49 -17.34 -9.32
C ASN A 48 14.77 -18.19 -9.51
N SER A 49 14.65 -19.20 -10.35
CA SER A 49 15.70 -19.57 -11.33
C SER A 49 15.47 -18.75 -12.62
N PRO A 50 16.44 -18.59 -13.53
CA PRO A 50 16.76 -17.33 -14.20
C PRO A 50 15.59 -16.69 -14.98
N ALA A 51 15.33 -15.43 -14.61
CA ALA A 51 14.44 -14.43 -15.19
C ALA A 51 12.93 -14.75 -15.20
N PRO A 52 12.15 -14.31 -14.19
CA PRO A 52 10.70 -14.34 -14.27
C PRO A 52 10.22 -13.35 -15.34
N PRO A 53 9.24 -13.71 -16.19
CA PRO A 53 8.65 -12.77 -17.13
C PRO A 53 8.03 -11.61 -16.33
N GLN A 54 8.45 -10.37 -16.63
CA GLN A 54 8.01 -9.16 -15.93
C GLN A 54 6.50 -9.18 -15.70
N SER A 55 6.08 -9.10 -14.42
CA SER A 55 4.69 -9.30 -14.07
C SER A 55 3.82 -8.22 -14.69
N ARG A 56 2.62 -8.59 -15.18
CA ARG A 56 1.66 -7.64 -15.78
C ARG A 56 1.33 -6.48 -14.82
N TRP A 57 1.38 -6.74 -13.53
CA TRP A 57 1.15 -5.76 -12.47
C TRP A 57 2.32 -4.77 -12.34
N GLN A 58 3.58 -5.23 -12.39
CA GLN A 58 4.74 -4.33 -12.45
C GLN A 58 4.70 -3.44 -13.69
N ARG A 59 4.25 -3.98 -14.84
CA ARG A 59 4.07 -3.22 -16.07
C ARG A 59 2.95 -2.18 -15.95
N TRP A 60 1.86 -2.52 -15.25
CA TRP A 60 0.77 -1.59 -14.95
C TRP A 60 1.19 -0.50 -13.96
N VAL A 61 1.89 -0.85 -12.87
CA VAL A 61 2.45 0.12 -11.92
C VAL A 61 3.40 1.07 -12.64
N ARG A 62 4.30 0.56 -13.50
CA ARG A 62 5.18 1.42 -14.31
C ARG A 62 4.41 2.30 -15.30
N TYR A 63 3.28 1.83 -15.84
CA TYR A 63 2.43 2.62 -16.74
C TYR A 63 1.67 3.74 -16.01
N VAL A 64 1.10 3.43 -14.84
CA VAL A 64 0.36 4.39 -14.01
C VAL A 64 1.28 5.47 -13.46
N TRP A 65 2.44 5.08 -12.91
CA TRP A 65 3.41 6.02 -12.32
C TRP A 65 4.36 6.65 -13.34
N GLY A 66 4.55 6.03 -14.51
CA GLY A 66 5.37 6.58 -15.59
C GLY A 66 4.64 7.62 -16.46
N ARG A 67 3.32 7.79 -16.31
CA ARG A 67 2.54 8.80 -17.03
C ARG A 67 2.52 10.17 -16.34
N SER A 68 2.97 10.29 -15.09
CA SER A 68 3.04 11.57 -14.35
C SER A 68 4.41 12.27 -14.38
N GLY A 69 5.42 11.71 -15.05
CA GLY A 69 6.81 12.21 -15.00
C GLY A 69 7.35 12.89 -16.27
N ARG A 70 6.50 13.25 -17.24
CA ARG A 70 6.90 14.09 -18.38
C ARG A 70 6.02 15.33 -18.43
N ARG A 71 6.41 16.36 -17.68
CA ARG A 71 6.43 17.78 -18.06
C ARG A 71 7.17 18.55 -16.97
#